data_AF-A0A2P6W5D2-F1
#
_entry.id   AF-A0A2P6W5D2-F1
#
_cell.length_a   1.000
_cell.length_b   1.000
_cell.length_c   1.000
_cell.angle_alpha   90.00
_cell.angle_beta   90.00
_cell.angle_gamma   90.00
#
_symmetry.space_group_name_H-M   'P 1'
#
loop_
_entity.id
_entity.type
_entity.pdbx_description
1 polymer ?
#
loop_
_entity_poly.entity_id
_entity_poly.type
_entity_poly.pdbx_seq_one_letter_code
_entity_poly.pdbx_strand_id
1 'polypeptide(L)'
;PKEAGDFGVLVQSGFSRVKAIGFNIGVSLFMFIGAGIVLGLASVAGNVNLYLLPLVIGNFVYIAGSDLLPRFKTENNLILHSIMFSTGVAVMYAVPYVKGLI
;
A
#
# COMPACT_ATOMS: atom_id res chain seq x y z
N PRO A 1 -7.90 -0.49 -1.43
CA PRO A 1 -7.47 -1.81 -1.99
C PRO A 1 -6.64 -2.66 -1.01
N LYS A 2 -5.60 -2.09 -0.40
CA LYS A 2 -4.66 -2.80 0.48
C LYS A 2 -5.34 -3.47 1.68
N GLU A 3 -6.15 -2.71 2.43
CA GLU A 3 -6.85 -3.22 3.62
C GLU A 3 -7.80 -4.39 3.29
N ALA A 4 -8.50 -4.33 2.16
CA ALA A 4 -9.35 -5.42 1.70
C ALA A 4 -8.54 -6.70 1.34
N GLY A 5 -7.33 -6.53 0.79
CA GLY A 5 -6.40 -7.63 0.53
C GLY A 5 -5.90 -8.28 1.82
N ASP A 6 -5.44 -7.47 2.78
CA ASP A 6 -5.00 -7.94 4.11
C ASP A 6 -6.12 -8.69 4.84
N PHE A 7 -7.35 -8.15 4.79
CA PHE A 7 -8.53 -8.83 5.33
C PHE A 7 -8.75 -10.20 4.67
N GLY A 8 -8.66 -10.28 3.34
CA GLY A 8 -8.77 -11.53 2.60
C GLY A 8 -7.71 -12.56 3.02
N VAL A 9 -6.46 -12.13 3.23
CA VAL A 9 -5.37 -12.98 3.71
C VAL A 9 -5.64 -13.50 5.12
N LEU A 10 -6.11 -12.66 6.04
CA LEU A 10 -6.46 -13.08 7.41
C LEU A 10 -7.61 -14.09 7.44
N VAL A 11 -8.62 -13.91 6.60
CA VAL A 11 -9.71 -14.87 6.49
C VAL A 11 -9.21 -16.20 5.91
N GLN A 12 -8.36 -16.17 4.87
CA GLN A 12 -7.75 -17.38 4.31
C GLN A 12 -6.83 -18.11 5.29
N SER A 13 -6.20 -17.40 6.23
CA SER A 13 -5.37 -18.00 7.28
C SER A 13 -6.16 -18.56 8.48
N GLY A 14 -7.49 -18.56 8.41
CA GLY A 14 -8.37 -19.20 9.39
C GLY A 14 -8.98 -18.26 10.43
N PHE A 15 -8.84 -16.93 10.28
CA PHE A 15 -9.52 -15.99 11.18
C PHE A 15 -11.02 -15.90 10.85
N SER A 16 -11.85 -15.78 11.88
CA SER A 16 -13.25 -15.39 11.68
C SER A 16 -13.33 -13.97 11.11
N ARG A 17 -14.36 -13.67 10.32
CA ARG A 17 -14.50 -12.37 9.63
C ARG A 17 -14.40 -11.19 10.59
N VAL A 18 -15.04 -11.29 11.76
CA VAL A 18 -15.00 -10.24 12.78
C VAL A 18 -13.59 -10.06 13.34
N LYS A 19 -12.87 -11.17 13.61
CA LYS A 19 -11.49 -11.12 14.11
C LYS A 19 -10.54 -10.53 13.06
N ALA A 20 -10.71 -10.89 11.80
CA ALA A 20 -9.90 -10.38 10.69
C ALA A 20 -10.08 -8.87 10.51
N ILE A 21 -11.32 -8.35 10.58
CA ILE A 21 -11.60 -6.90 10.54
C ILE A 21 -10.95 -6.21 11.75
N GLY A 22 -11.17 -6.73 12.96
CA GLY A 22 -10.62 -6.14 14.18
C GLY A 22 -9.10 -6.05 14.16
N PHE A 23 -8.41 -7.09 13.68
CA PHE A 23 -6.95 -7.09 13.55
C PHE A 23 -6.47 -6.08 12.49
N ASN A 24 -7.13 -6.04 11.33
CA ASN A 24 -6.77 -5.12 10.25
C ASN A 24 -6.88 -3.66 10.69
N ILE A 25 -7.96 -3.31 11.39
CA ILE A 25 -8.14 -1.98 11.98
C ILE A 25 -7.07 -1.72 13.04
N GLY A 26 -6.86 -2.67 13.96
CA GLY A 26 -5.88 -2.51 15.04
C GLY A 26 -4.46 -2.24 14.56
N VAL A 27 -4.00 -2.97 13.53
CA VAL A 27 -2.70 -2.71 12.89
C VAL A 27 -2.70 -1.36 12.17
N SER A 28 -3.79 -0.99 11.51
CA SER A 28 -3.88 0.30 10.79
C SER A 28 -3.79 1.51 11.73
N LEU A 29 -4.13 1.38 13.01
CA LEU A 29 -3.95 2.46 13.99
C LEU A 29 -2.48 2.87 14.19
N PHE A 30 -1.51 2.00 13.91
CA PHE A 30 -0.09 2.37 13.93
C PHE A 30 0.27 3.45 12.91
N MET A 31 -0.56 3.65 11.87
CA MET A 31 -0.43 4.78 10.94
C MET A 31 -0.39 6.12 11.67
N PHE A 32 -1.18 6.30 12.73
CA PHE A 32 -1.22 7.56 13.47
C PHE A 32 0.09 7.83 14.21
N ILE A 33 0.72 6.78 14.74
CA ILE A 33 2.04 6.89 15.37
C ILE A 33 3.08 7.30 14.33
N GLY A 34 3.10 6.63 13.18
CA GLY A 34 4.00 6.97 12.07
C GLY A 34 3.79 8.41 11.57
N ALA A 35 2.53 8.82 11.36
CA ALA A 35 2.18 10.18 10.96
C ALA A 35 2.63 11.21 12.00
N GLY A 36 2.41 10.95 13.29
CA GLY A 36 2.87 11.82 14.37
C GLY A 36 4.39 11.99 14.38
N ILE A 37 5.14 10.89 14.21
CA ILE A 37 6.61 10.93 14.11
C ILE A 37 7.05 11.79 12.92
N VAL A 38 6.46 11.57 11.74
CA VAL A 38 6.85 12.30 10.52
C VAL A 38 6.52 13.79 10.64
N LEU A 39 5.33 14.14 11.14
CA LEU A 39 4.94 15.54 11.36
C LEU A 39 5.83 16.22 12.41
N GLY A 40 6.16 15.49 13.49
CA GLY A 40 7.11 15.95 14.50
C GLY A 40 8.49 16.22 13.89
N LEU A 41 9.06 15.26 13.18
CA LEU A 41 10.36 15.41 12.52
C LEU A 41 10.36 16.53 11.48
N ALA A 42 9.29 16.67 10.70
CA ALA A 42 9.17 17.73 9.69
C ALA A 42 9.18 19.14 10.30
N SER A 43 8.81 19.29 11.58
CA SER A 43 8.83 20.59 12.27
C SER A 43 10.21 21.00 12.79
N VAL A 44 11.12 20.04 13.02
CA VAL A 44 12.46 20.28 13.57
C VAL A 44 13.58 20.07 12.56
N ALA A 45 13.36 19.23 11.55
CA ALA A 45 14.32 18.96 10.49
C ALA A 45 13.75 19.40 9.14
N GLY A 46 14.48 20.27 8.44
CA GLY A 46 14.20 20.58 7.04
C GLY A 46 14.46 19.35 6.15
N ASN A 47 13.68 19.20 5.08
CA ASN A 47 13.88 18.20 4.03
C ASN A 47 13.74 16.71 4.43
N VAL A 48 12.96 16.40 5.47
CA VAL A 48 12.63 15.02 5.87
C VAL A 48 12.09 14.18 4.70
N ASN A 49 11.33 14.82 3.79
CA ASN A 49 10.80 14.18 2.59
C ASN A 49 11.89 13.56 1.69
N LEU A 50 13.10 14.13 1.65
CA LEU A 50 14.19 13.64 0.80
C LEU A 50 14.61 12.21 1.17
N TYR A 51 14.45 11.85 2.44
CA TYR A 51 14.79 10.53 2.97
C TYR A 51 13.58 9.62 3.10
N LEU A 52 12.43 10.17 3.50
CA LEU A 52 11.22 9.36 3.70
C LEU A 52 10.55 8.93 2.40
N LEU A 53 10.55 9.74 1.34
CA LEU A 53 9.94 9.33 0.07
C LEU A 53 10.59 8.07 -0.50
N PRO A 54 11.94 8.00 -0.66
CA PRO A 54 12.59 6.79 -1.14
C PRO A 54 12.32 5.58 -0.25
N LEU A 55 12.29 5.76 1.07
CA LEU A 55 11.97 4.70 2.03
C LEU A 55 10.56 4.14 1.81
N VAL A 56 9.55 5.02 1.71
CA VAL A 56 8.15 4.64 1.54
C VAL A 56 7.93 3.99 0.17
N ILE A 57 8.50 4.57 -0.89
CA ILE A 57 8.43 4.02 -2.26
C ILE A 57 9.08 2.62 -2.28
N GLY A 58 10.28 2.49 -1.71
CA GLY A 58 11.00 1.22 -1.63
C GLY A 58 10.22 0.15 -0.88
N ASN A 59 9.57 0.51 0.23
CA ASN A 59 8.72 -0.40 0.99
C ASN A 59 7.52 -0.90 0.18
N PHE A 60 6.83 -0.01 -0.54
CA PHE A 60 5.70 -0.42 -1.38
C PHE A 60 6.14 -1.30 -2.56
N VAL A 61 7.29 -1.00 -3.19
CA VAL A 61 7.86 -1.85 -4.24
C VAL A 61 8.25 -3.22 -3.69
N TYR A 62 8.86 -3.26 -2.50
CA TYR A 62 9.22 -4.52 -1.83
C TYR A 62 7.99 -5.39 -1.57
N ILE A 63 6.94 -4.84 -0.94
CA ILE A 63 5.69 -5.58 -0.65
C ILE A 63 5.04 -6.05 -1.95
N ALA A 64 4.96 -5.20 -2.97
CA ALA A 64 4.40 -5.59 -4.26
C ALA A 64 5.19 -6.75 -4.90
N GLY A 65 6.53 -6.71 -4.82
CA GLY A 65 7.40 -7.75 -5.33
C GLY A 65 7.35 -9.05 -4.52
N SER A 66 7.33 -8.98 -3.19
CA SER A 66 7.35 -10.15 -2.31
C SER A 66 5.99 -10.83 -2.19
N ASP A 67 4.89 -10.08 -2.23
CA ASP A 67 3.57 -10.62 -1.88
C ASP A 67 2.66 -10.77 -3.09
N LEU A 68 2.65 -9.78 -4.00
CA LEU A 68 1.74 -9.81 -5.16
C LEU A 68 2.33 -10.62 -6.32
N LEU A 69 3.63 -10.44 -6.62
CA LEU A 69 4.28 -11.10 -7.76
C LEU A 69 4.22 -12.63 -7.71
N PRO A 70 4.44 -13.31 -6.56
CA PRO A 70 4.33 -14.76 -6.49
C PRO A 70 2.90 -15.27 -6.75
N ARG A 71 1.89 -14.52 -6.31
CA ARG A 71 0.46 -14.88 -6.49
C ARG A 71 0.04 -14.78 -7.94
N PHE A 72 0.51 -13.76 -8.68
CA PHE A 72 0.25 -13.63 -10.12
C PHE A 72 0.86 -14.76 -10.95
N LYS A 73 2.00 -15.32 -10.52
CA LYS A 73 2.69 -16.39 -11.23
C LYS A 73 1.94 -17.73 -11.16
N THR A 74 1.02 -17.90 -10.21
CA THR A 74 0.25 -19.12 -10.02
C THR A 74 -1.02 -19.16 -10.86
N GLU A 75 -1.47 -18.02 -11.41
CA GLU A 75 -2.72 -17.91 -12.17
C GLU A 75 -2.48 -17.84 -13.68
N ASN A 76 -3.28 -18.56 -14.47
CA ASN A 76 -3.12 -18.70 -15.93
C ASN A 76 -3.46 -17.46 -16.77
N ASN A 77 -3.79 -16.31 -16.14
CA ASN A 77 -4.24 -15.10 -16.84
C ASN A 77 -3.23 -13.94 -16.73
N LEU A 78 -1.97 -14.21 -17.08
CA LEU A 78 -0.89 -13.21 -17.07
C LEU A 78 -1.25 -11.91 -17.80
N ILE A 79 -1.88 -12.00 -18.98
CA ILE A 79 -2.23 -10.83 -19.80
C ILE A 79 -3.20 -9.91 -19.06
N LEU A 80 -4.25 -10.46 -18.46
CA LEU A 80 -5.23 -9.68 -17.71
C LEU A 80 -4.59 -8.99 -16.50
N HIS A 81 -3.75 -9.71 -15.76
CA HIS A 81 -3.02 -9.14 -14.62
C HIS A 81 -2.07 -8.02 -15.03
N SER A 82 -1.34 -8.19 -16.15
CA SER A 82 -0.49 -7.13 -16.70
C SER A 82 -1.31 -5.90 -17.08
N ILE A 83 -2.46 -6.07 -17.74
CA ILE A 83 -3.35 -4.95 -18.11
C ILE A 83 -3.87 -4.24 -16.85
N MET A 84 -4.34 -4.97 -15.84
CA MET A 84 -4.83 -4.39 -14.58
C MET A 84 -3.72 -3.65 -13.83
N PHE A 85 -2.52 -4.23 -13.78
CA PHE A 85 -1.34 -3.59 -13.17
C PHE A 85 -0.97 -2.30 -13.90
N SER A 86 -0.81 -2.34 -15.23
CA SER A 86 -0.50 -1.16 -16.04
C SER A 86 -1.58 -0.08 -15.93
N THR A 87 -2.85 -0.47 -15.88
CA THR A 87 -3.96 0.47 -15.67
C THR A 87 -3.85 1.16 -14.31
N GLY A 88 -3.57 0.40 -13.25
CA GLY A 88 -3.35 0.96 -11.91
C GLY A 88 -2.18 1.95 -11.87
N VAL A 89 -1.07 1.63 -12.52
CA VAL A 89 0.09 2.54 -12.65
C VAL A 89 -0.27 3.80 -13.41
N ALA A 90 -0.98 3.68 -14.55
CA ALA A 90 -1.42 4.82 -15.34
C ALA A 90 -2.35 5.76 -14.55
N VAL A 91 -3.30 5.19 -13.80
CA VAL A 91 -4.18 5.97 -12.91
C VAL A 91 -3.36 6.71 -11.84
N MET A 92 -2.42 6.04 -11.18
CA MET A 92 -1.57 6.67 -10.16
C MET A 92 -0.70 7.78 -10.75
N TYR A 93 -0.16 7.59 -11.96
CA TYR A 93 0.61 8.62 -12.66
C TYR A 93 -0.25 9.83 -13.07
N ALA A 94 -1.54 9.63 -13.33
CA ALA A 94 -2.46 10.71 -13.70
C ALA A 94 -2.88 11.61 -12.52
N VAL A 95 -2.82 11.12 -11.28
CA VAL A 95 -3.29 11.84 -10.08
C VAL A 95 -2.70 13.26 -9.93
N PRO A 96 -1.38 13.50 -10.09
CA PRO A 96 -0.80 14.83 -9.98
C PRO A 96 -1.37 15.83 -11.00
N TYR A 97 -1.71 15.38 -12.21
CA TYR A 97 -2.24 16.23 -13.28
C TYR A 97 -3.68 16.64 -13.02
N VAL A 98 -4.49 15.74 -12.46
CA VAL A 98 -5.87 16.06 -12.04
C VAL A 98 -5.87 17.12 -10.95
N LYS A 99 -4.94 17.01 -9.98
CA LYS A 99 -4.80 17.99 -8.90
C LYS A 99 -4.32 19.36 -9.39
N GLY A 100 -3.64 19.45 -10.53
CA GLY A 100 -3.21 20.72 -11.13
C GLY A 100 -4.29 21.42 -11.96
N LEU A 101 -5.41 20.75 -12.24
CA LEU A 101 -6.56 21.27 -12.98
C LEU A 101 -7.65 21.88 -12.09
N ILE A 102 -7.58 21.63 -10.78
CA ILE A 102 -8.52 22.11 -9.74
C ILE A 102 -7.79 23.17 -8.91
#